data_AF-A0A7W2F8A5-F1
#
_entry.id   AF-A0A7W2F8A5-F1
#
_cell.length_a   1.000
_cell.length_b   1.000
_cell.length_c   1.000
_cell.angle_alpha   90.00
_cell.angle_beta   90.00
_cell.angle_gamma   90.00
#
_symmetry.space_group_name_H-M   'P 1'
#
loop_
_entity.id
_entity.type
_entity.pdbx_description
1 polymer ?
#
loop_
_entity_poly.entity_id
_entity_poly.type
_entity_poly.pdbx_seq_one_letter_code
_entity_poly.pdbx_strand_id
1 'polypeptide(L)'
;MATQQPAAPHNGSDHNPSPACLLLQCAEVCYRATLATDPASIVRAQYIMDDILAAARAGGFAQGDILATLLARNEVTARVRQMAEAATAAAGESALRGIVAKYQTR
;
A
#
# COMPACT_ATOMS: atom_id res chain seq x y z
N MET A 1 -15.86 -32.83 -24.45
CA MET A 1 -15.28 -32.87 -23.10
C MET A 1 -14.94 -31.44 -22.71
N ALA A 2 -15.54 -30.95 -21.63
CA ALA A 2 -15.50 -29.57 -21.20
C ALA A 2 -14.31 -29.33 -20.26
N THR A 3 -13.57 -28.24 -20.50
CA THR A 3 -13.01 -27.44 -19.42
C THR A 3 -13.06 -25.97 -19.86
N GLN A 4 -14.20 -25.33 -19.58
CA GLN A 4 -14.28 -23.88 -19.52
C GLN A 4 -13.31 -23.43 -18.44
N GLN A 5 -12.22 -22.78 -18.84
CA GLN A 5 -11.47 -21.91 -17.94
C GLN A 5 -12.40 -20.75 -17.57
N PRO A 6 -12.70 -20.52 -16.29
CA PRO A 6 -13.46 -19.35 -15.90
C PRO A 6 -12.60 -18.12 -16.21
N ALA A 7 -13.18 -17.23 -17.00
CA ALA A 7 -12.67 -15.90 -17.28
C ALA A 7 -12.22 -15.24 -15.98
N ALA A 8 -10.94 -14.91 -15.89
CA ALA A 8 -10.49 -13.90 -14.94
C ALA A 8 -11.25 -12.62 -15.29
N PRO A 9 -12.00 -12.00 -14.37
CA PRO A 9 -12.44 -10.65 -14.60
C PRO A 9 -11.16 -9.79 -14.59
N HIS A 10 -10.68 -9.44 -15.79
CA HIS A 10 -10.06 -8.14 -16.05
C HIS A 10 -11.06 -7.07 -15.59
N ASN A 11 -11.07 -6.85 -14.28
CA ASN A 11 -11.95 -5.94 -13.59
C ASN A 11 -11.17 -4.64 -13.40
N GLY A 12 -11.65 -3.57 -14.02
CA GLY A 12 -11.32 -2.19 -13.69
C GLY A 12 -9.86 -1.80 -13.84
N SER A 13 -9.43 -1.48 -15.06
CA SER A 13 -8.38 -0.45 -15.26
C SER A 13 -8.94 0.94 -14.97
N ASP A 14 -9.66 1.09 -13.85
CA ASP A 14 -9.85 2.38 -13.22
C ASP A 14 -8.49 2.72 -12.64
N HIS A 15 -7.71 3.49 -13.39
CA HIS A 15 -6.51 4.16 -12.90
C HIS A 15 -6.93 5.27 -11.92
N ASN A 16 -7.75 4.91 -10.93
CA ASN A 16 -7.84 5.62 -9.68
C ASN A 16 -6.43 5.51 -9.08
N PRO A 17 -5.80 6.59 -8.59
CA PRO A 17 -4.59 6.48 -7.79
C PRO A 17 -4.94 5.68 -6.52
N SER A 18 -4.94 4.35 -6.64
CA SER A 18 -5.40 3.46 -5.59
C SER A 18 -4.55 3.73 -4.36
N PRO A 19 -5.12 3.72 -3.16
CA PRO A 19 -4.37 3.90 -1.91
C PRO A 19 -3.21 2.91 -1.77
N ALA A 20 -3.30 1.74 -2.42
CA ALA A 20 -2.20 0.80 -2.56
C ALA A 20 -0.99 1.39 -3.30
N CYS A 21 -1.21 2.19 -4.33
CA CYS A 21 -0.16 2.89 -5.07
C CYS A 21 0.60 3.88 -4.16
N LEU A 22 -0.13 4.63 -3.32
CA LEU A 22 0.48 5.54 -2.35
C LEU A 22 1.37 4.79 -1.35
N LEU A 23 0.89 3.66 -0.83
CA LEU A 23 1.65 2.82 0.11
C LEU A 23 2.94 2.29 -0.54
N LEU A 24 2.87 1.86 -1.80
CA LEU A 24 4.05 1.42 -2.56
C LEU A 24 5.03 2.56 -2.82
N GLN A 25 4.52 3.76 -3.12
CA GLN A 25 5.35 4.94 -3.34
C GLN A 25 6.06 5.39 -2.04
N CYS A 26 5.38 5.28 -0.90
CA CYS A 26 6.01 5.52 0.41
C CYS A 26 7.10 4.50 0.71
N ALA A 27 6.87 3.22 0.41
CA ALA A 27 7.90 2.19 0.55
C ALA A 27 9.10 2.48 -0.36
N GLU A 28 8.86 2.96 -1.58
CA GLU A 28 9.93 3.34 -2.50
C GLU A 28 10.77 4.49 -1.92
N VAL A 29 10.13 5.54 -1.41
CA VAL A 29 10.83 6.67 -0.75
C VAL A 29 11.61 6.20 0.47
N CYS A 30 11.09 5.22 1.23
CA CYS A 30 11.71 4.74 2.45
C CYS A 30 12.91 3.80 2.19
N TYR A 31 12.79 2.89 1.23
CA TYR A 31 13.74 1.79 1.04
C TYR A 31 14.63 1.94 -0.21
N ARG A 32 14.28 2.80 -1.15
CA ARG A 32 15.15 3.24 -2.26
C ARG A 32 15.69 4.64 -2.06
N ALA A 33 15.62 5.17 -0.84
CA ALA A 33 16.25 6.44 -0.49
C ALA A 33 17.72 6.44 -0.92
N THR A 34 18.13 7.49 -1.63
CA THR A 34 19.52 7.75 -1.95
C THR A 34 20.08 8.80 -0.98
N LEU A 35 21.38 9.08 -1.03
CA LEU A 35 21.98 10.18 -0.27
C LEU A 35 21.35 11.55 -0.59
N ALA A 36 20.66 11.69 -1.72
CA ALA A 36 19.94 12.91 -2.11
C ALA A 36 18.48 12.94 -1.60
N THR A 37 18.00 11.87 -0.98
CA THR A 37 16.64 11.81 -0.45
C THR A 37 16.57 12.53 0.89
N ASP A 38 15.65 13.48 0.99
CA ASP A 38 15.43 14.25 2.21
C ASP A 38 15.01 13.31 3.37
N PRO A 39 15.69 13.36 4.53
CA PRO A 39 15.42 12.47 5.64
C PRO A 39 14.04 12.69 6.28
N ALA A 40 13.49 13.90 6.22
CA ALA A 40 12.12 14.16 6.67
C ALA A 40 11.09 13.51 5.76
N SER A 41 11.37 13.38 4.47
CA SER A 41 10.53 12.64 3.51
C SER A 41 10.52 11.14 3.78
N ILE A 42 11.66 10.56 4.16
CA ILE A 42 11.76 9.15 4.59
C ILE A 42 10.92 8.91 5.84
N VAL A 43 11.09 9.75 6.86
CA VAL A 43 10.33 9.67 8.12
C VAL A 43 8.82 9.83 7.88
N ARG A 44 8.42 10.77 7.02
CA ARG A 44 7.01 10.96 6.64
C ARG A 44 6.45 9.73 5.93
N ALA A 45 7.21 9.12 5.02
CA ALA A 45 6.82 7.91 4.33
C ALA A 45 6.65 6.73 5.30
N GLN A 46 7.54 6.60 6.30
CA GLN A 46 7.39 5.60 7.37
C GLN A 46 6.11 5.80 8.17
N TYR A 47 5.82 7.04 8.59
CA TYR A 47 4.59 7.33 9.34
C TYR A 47 3.32 7.06 8.54
N ILE A 48 3.30 7.37 7.24
CA ILE A 48 2.17 7.04 6.36
C ILE A 48 1.99 5.53 6.27
N MET A 49 3.08 4.76 6.08
CA MET A 49 2.99 3.30 6.02
C MET A 49 2.49 2.69 7.33
N ASP A 50 2.96 3.18 8.47
CA ASP A 50 2.53 2.72 9.80
C ASP A 50 1.05 3.02 10.05
N ASP A 51 0.59 4.25 9.77
CA ASP A 51 -0.82 4.65 9.90
C ASP A 51 -1.73 3.77 9.01
N ILE A 52 -1.31 3.45 7.77
CA ILE A 52 -2.10 2.60 6.85
C ILE A 52 -2.14 1.14 7.35
N LEU A 53 -1.01 0.60 7.81
CA LEU A 53 -0.94 -0.76 8.33
C LEU A 53 -1.74 -0.90 9.63
N ALA A 54 -1.70 0.11 10.49
CA ALA A 54 -2.53 0.18 11.70
C ALA A 54 -4.02 0.21 11.37
N ALA A 55 -4.43 1.03 10.39
CA ALA A 55 -5.80 1.07 9.91
C ALA A 55 -6.23 -0.27 9.27
N ALA A 56 -5.37 -0.88 8.46
CA ALA A 56 -5.62 -2.19 7.85
C ALA A 56 -5.82 -3.26 8.93
N ARG A 57 -4.99 -3.25 9.98
CA ARG A 57 -5.10 -4.18 11.11
C ARG A 57 -6.40 -3.99 11.88
N ALA A 58 -6.82 -2.73 12.12
CA ALA A 58 -8.11 -2.42 12.71
C ALA A 58 -9.29 -2.89 11.84
N GLY A 59 -9.10 -2.86 10.52
CA GLY A 59 -10.04 -3.40 9.53
C GLY A 59 -10.01 -4.93 9.35
N GLY A 60 -9.18 -5.65 10.12
CA GLY A 60 -9.12 -7.12 10.09
C GLY A 60 -8.03 -7.72 9.19
N PHE A 61 -7.12 -6.91 8.64
CA PHE A 61 -5.98 -7.41 7.88
C PHE A 61 -4.87 -7.95 8.80
N ALA A 62 -4.83 -9.27 8.96
CA ALA A 62 -3.85 -9.94 9.81
C ALA A 62 -2.44 -10.04 9.20
N GLN A 63 -2.28 -9.77 7.91
CA GLN A 63 -1.00 -9.90 7.19
C GLN A 63 -0.18 -8.61 7.15
N GLY A 64 -0.48 -7.64 8.03
CA GLY A 64 0.21 -6.34 8.08
C GLY A 64 1.73 -6.46 8.26
N ASP A 65 2.19 -7.31 9.17
CA ASP A 65 3.62 -7.55 9.42
C ASP A 65 4.34 -8.19 8.22
N ILE A 66 3.66 -9.08 7.49
CA ILE A 66 4.19 -9.72 6.27
C ILE A 66 4.35 -8.66 5.17
N LEU A 67 3.33 -7.82 4.98
CA LEU A 67 3.37 -6.74 4.02
C LEU A 67 4.50 -5.74 4.37
N ALA A 68 4.61 -5.32 5.64
CA ALA A 68 5.68 -4.45 6.11
C ALA A 68 7.07 -5.02 5.81
N THR A 69 7.27 -6.31 6.07
CA THR A 69 8.54 -7.01 5.80
C THR A 69 8.86 -7.04 4.30
N LEU A 70 7.87 -7.27 3.45
CA LEU A 70 8.07 -7.32 2.00
C LEU A 70 8.35 -5.93 1.39
N LEU A 71 7.69 -4.90 1.91
CA LEU A 71 7.99 -3.51 1.56
C LEU A 71 9.42 -3.15 1.98
N ALA A 72 9.86 -3.58 3.17
CA ALA A 72 11.22 -3.35 3.65
C ALA A 72 12.31 -4.01 2.80
N ARG A 73 11.99 -5.15 2.18
CA ARG A 73 12.86 -5.81 1.21
C ARG A 73 12.84 -5.17 -0.18
N ASN A 74 11.98 -4.16 -0.38
CA ASN A 74 11.76 -3.48 -1.65
C ASN A 74 11.38 -4.45 -2.80
N GLU A 75 10.80 -5.61 -2.47
CA GLU A 75 10.35 -6.60 -3.44
C GLU A 75 8.92 -6.24 -3.91
N VAL A 76 8.78 -5.20 -4.75
CA VAL A 76 7.48 -4.79 -5.32
C VAL A 76 7.06 -5.77 -6.43
N THR A 77 6.74 -7.00 -6.04
CA THR A 77 6.19 -8.02 -6.93
C THR A 77 4.68 -7.85 -7.07
N ALA A 78 4.07 -8.48 -8.09
CA ALA A 78 2.61 -8.48 -8.27
C ALA A 78 1.86 -8.94 -7.01
N ARG A 79 2.46 -9.86 -6.23
CA ARG A 79 1.93 -10.32 -4.94
C ARG A 79 1.90 -9.21 -3.88
N VAL A 80 2.95 -8.39 -3.80
CA VAL A 80 3.01 -7.26 -2.86
C VAL A 80 1.98 -6.20 -3.22
N ARG A 81 1.77 -5.95 -4.52
CA ARG A 81 0.68 -5.10 -5.01
C ARG A 81 -0.69 -5.60 -4.56
N GLN A 82 -0.98 -6.88 -4.75
CA GLN A 82 -2.26 -7.47 -4.31
C GLN A 82 -2.44 -7.42 -2.79
N MET A 83 -1.37 -7.62 -2.01
CA MET A 83 -1.45 -7.48 -0.55
C MET A 83 -1.64 -6.02 -0.11
N ALA A 84 -1.02 -5.06 -0.79
CA ALA A 84 -1.24 -3.64 -0.55
C ALA A 84 -2.70 -3.24 -0.86
N GLU A 85 -3.26 -3.76 -1.95
CA GLU A 85 -4.68 -3.58 -2.30
C GLU A 85 -5.60 -4.20 -1.24
N ALA A 86 -5.32 -5.42 -0.79
CA ALA A 86 -6.09 -6.06 0.28
C ALA A 86 -5.98 -5.31 1.62
N ALA A 87 -4.78 -4.82 1.98
CA ALA A 87 -4.56 -4.05 3.20
C ALA A 87 -5.31 -2.71 3.16
N THR A 88 -5.26 -2.02 2.02
CA THR A 88 -5.94 -0.73 1.85
C THR A 88 -7.46 -0.88 1.74
N ALA A 89 -7.95 -1.96 1.13
CA ALA A 89 -9.36 -2.32 1.15
C ALA A 89 -9.85 -2.61 2.57
N ALA A 90 -9.06 -3.35 3.38
CA ALA A 90 -9.38 -3.62 4.78
C ALA A 90 -9.33 -2.36 5.65
N ALA A 91 -8.34 -1.48 5.45
CA ALA A 91 -8.24 -0.20 6.15
C ALA A 91 -9.46 0.69 5.91
N GLY A 92 -10.05 0.59 4.71
CA GLY A 92 -11.21 1.35 4.30
C GLY A 92 -10.84 2.75 3.81
N GLU A 93 -11.59 3.22 2.81
CA GLU A 93 -11.35 4.49 2.13
C GLU A 93 -11.36 5.70 3.08
N SER A 94 -12.25 5.69 4.09
CA SER A 94 -12.35 6.76 5.09
C SER A 94 -11.08 6.93 5.92
N ALA A 95 -10.47 5.83 6.37
CA ALA A 95 -9.22 5.88 7.14
C ALA A 95 -8.07 6.40 6.27
N LEU A 96 -7.96 5.87 5.06
CA LEU A 96 -6.94 6.26 4.09
C LEU A 96 -7.04 7.74 3.73
N ARG A 97 -8.25 8.25 3.51
CA ARG A 97 -8.49 9.66 3.21
C ARG A 97 -8.11 10.57 4.38
N GLY A 98 -8.35 10.13 5.62
CA GLY A 98 -7.89 10.83 6.83
C GLY A 98 -6.37 10.88 6.95
N ILE A 99 -5.70 9.77 6.65
CA ILE A 99 -4.23 9.67 6.64
C ILE A 99 -3.66 10.60 5.57
N VAL A 100 -4.16 10.54 4.34
CA VAL A 100 -3.71 11.42 3.25
C VAL A 100 -3.91 12.89 3.58
N ALA A 101 -5.08 13.27 4.14
CA ALA A 101 -5.33 14.66 4.54
C ALA A 101 -4.37 15.16 5.63
N LYS A 102 -4.03 14.30 6.61
CA LYS A 102 -3.06 14.58 7.68
C LYS A 102 -1.67 14.89 7.11
N TYR A 103 -1.28 14.25 6.00
CA TYR A 103 0.01 14.46 5.35
C TYR A 103 -0.05 15.29 4.06
N GLN A 104 -1.17 15.90 3.67
CA GLN A 104 -1.23 16.88 2.58
C GLN A 104 -1.24 18.33 3.09
N THR A 105 -1.60 18.55 4.35
CA THR A 105 -1.63 19.88 4.98
C THR A 105 -0.24 20.24 5.56
N ARG A 106 0.79 20.37 4.70
CA ARG A 106 2.04 21.05 5.03
C ARG A 106 2.75 21.57 3.78
#